data_AF-A0A359E769-F1
#
_entry.id   AF-A0A359E769-F1
#
_cell.length_a   1.000
_cell.length_b   1.000
_cell.length_c   1.000
_cell.angle_alpha   90.00
_cell.angle_beta   90.00
_cell.angle_gamma   90.00
#
_symmetry.space_group_name_H-M   'P 1'
#
loop_
_entity.id
_entity.type
_entity.pdbx_description
1 polymer ?
#
loop_
_entity_poly.entity_id
_entity_poly.type
_entity_poly.pdbx_seq_one_letter_code
_entity_poly.pdbx_strand_id
1 'polypeptide(L)'
;NLVPGWGGLTRLVEKVGKAKALEWCGKSEIISAESALKNGIVEFILTGIDLEKEALEWAEKLTKNDRVFIKTLKEGASRFSPQRKEALEAEIEPFSSLWVDEKHLERVEKFMSKK
;
A
#
# COMPACT_ATOMS: atom_id res chain seq x y z
N ASN A 1 -2.80 -4.35 -18.92
CA ASN A 1 -3.11 -3.65 -17.65
C ASN A 1 -2.71 -4.61 -16.57
N LEU A 2 -1.90 -4.15 -15.63
CA LEU A 2 -1.38 -4.99 -14.57
C LEU A 2 -2.27 -4.82 -13.33
N VAL A 3 -2.61 -5.92 -12.67
CA VAL A 3 -3.30 -5.87 -11.37
C VAL A 3 -2.29 -5.54 -10.27
N PRO A 4 -2.71 -5.04 -9.09
CA PRO A 4 -1.79 -4.91 -7.97
C PRO A 4 -1.18 -6.26 -7.59
N GLY A 5 0.09 -6.25 -7.21
CA GLY A 5 0.82 -7.42 -6.71
C GLY A 5 1.40 -7.18 -5.32
N TRP A 6 2.13 -8.17 -4.80
CA TRP A 6 2.78 -8.14 -3.47
C TRP A 6 1.82 -7.87 -2.30
N GLY A 7 0.54 -8.18 -2.47
CA GLY A 7 -0.50 -7.94 -1.49
C GLY A 7 -1.01 -6.51 -1.48
N GLY A 8 -0.79 -5.76 -2.57
CA GLY A 8 -1.27 -4.39 -2.71
C GLY A 8 -2.79 -4.31 -2.76
N LEU A 9 -3.44 -5.26 -3.44
CA LEU A 9 -4.90 -5.31 -3.51
C LEU A 9 -5.48 -5.72 -2.15
N THR A 10 -4.94 -6.77 -1.53
CA THR A 10 -5.36 -7.27 -0.22
C THR A 10 -5.27 -6.18 0.84
N ARG A 11 -4.12 -5.50 0.95
CA ARG A 11 -3.93 -4.41 1.92
C ARG A 11 -4.85 -3.23 1.65
N LEU A 12 -5.09 -2.90 0.38
CA LEU A 12 -6.00 -1.84 0.03
C LEU A 12 -7.43 -2.18 0.45
N VAL A 13 -7.91 -3.39 0.15
CA VAL A 13 -9.23 -3.87 0.58
C VAL A 13 -9.36 -3.87 2.10
N GLU A 14 -8.32 -4.25 2.84
CA GLU A 14 -8.29 -4.21 4.31
C GLU A 14 -8.41 -2.78 4.86
N LYS A 15 -7.78 -1.80 4.19
CA LYS A 15 -7.80 -0.39 4.64
C LYS A 15 -9.09 0.33 4.28
N VAL A 16 -9.57 0.19 3.04
CA VAL A 16 -10.66 1.04 2.49
C VAL A 16 -11.94 0.28 2.15
N GLY A 17 -11.94 -1.04 2.29
CA GLY A 17 -13.05 -1.91 1.89
C GLY A 17 -13.07 -2.22 0.39
N LYS A 18 -13.76 -3.32 0.03
CA LYS A 18 -13.78 -3.87 -1.34
C LYS A 18 -14.26 -2.87 -2.39
N ALA A 19 -15.36 -2.16 -2.14
CA ALA A 19 -15.96 -1.26 -3.12
C ALA A 19 -15.02 -0.10 -3.49
N LYS A 20 -14.42 0.55 -2.48
CA LYS A 20 -13.49 1.66 -2.69
C LYS A 20 -12.18 1.21 -3.34
N ALA A 21 -11.65 0.04 -2.93
CA ALA A 21 -10.46 -0.54 -3.54
C ALA A 21 -10.67 -0.81 -5.05
N LEU A 22 -11.81 -1.41 -5.42
CA LEU A 22 -12.14 -1.66 -6.82
C LEU A 22 -12.36 -0.38 -7.62
N GLU A 23 -12.99 0.65 -7.02
CA GLU A 23 -13.14 1.96 -7.64
C GLU A 23 -11.78 2.58 -7.97
N TRP A 24 -10.88 2.66 -6.98
CA TRP A 24 -9.56 3.27 -7.15
C TRP A 24 -8.67 2.51 -8.13
N CYS A 25 -8.60 1.18 -8.00
CA CYS A 25 -7.81 0.36 -8.93
C CYS A 25 -8.41 0.36 -10.35
N GLY A 26 -9.74 0.29 -10.47
CA GLY A 26 -10.42 0.22 -11.77
C GLY A 26 -10.32 1.53 -12.56
N LYS A 27 -10.35 2.67 -11.87
CA LYS A 27 -10.24 4.01 -12.50
C LYS A 27 -8.80 4.53 -12.59
N SER A 28 -7.84 3.90 -11.90
CA SER A 28 -6.50 4.44 -11.70
C SER A 28 -6.52 5.87 -11.12
N GLU A 29 -7.36 6.10 -10.09
CA GLU A 29 -7.51 7.44 -9.49
C GLU A 29 -6.22 7.89 -8.76
N ILE A 30 -5.84 9.15 -8.98
CA ILE A 30 -4.90 9.85 -8.12
C ILE A 30 -5.69 10.46 -6.97
N ILE A 31 -5.36 10.10 -5.73
CA ILE A 31 -6.06 10.56 -4.53
C ILE A 31 -5.26 11.66 -3.82
N SER A 32 -5.97 12.62 -3.19
CA SER A 32 -5.35 13.63 -2.34
C SER A 32 -4.96 13.05 -0.97
N ALA A 33 -4.09 13.76 -0.24
CA ALA A 33 -3.70 13.39 1.12
C ALA A 33 -4.91 13.34 2.07
N GLU A 34 -5.85 14.28 1.93
CA GLU A 34 -7.08 14.35 2.74
C GLU A 34 -7.99 13.15 2.46
N SER A 35 -8.10 12.73 1.19
CA SER A 35 -8.83 11.53 0.82
C SER A 35 -8.15 10.27 1.38
N ALA A 36 -6.82 10.20 1.31
CA ALA A 36 -6.05 9.11 1.89
C ALA A 36 -6.26 9.01 3.41
N LEU A 37 -6.22 10.14 4.13
CA LEU A 37 -6.47 10.21 5.57
C LEU A 37 -7.91 9.77 5.90
N LYS A 38 -8.90 10.31 5.18
CA LYS A 38 -10.32 10.00 5.39
C LYS A 38 -10.63 8.52 5.22
N ASN A 39 -9.93 7.84 4.31
CA ASN A 39 -10.12 6.42 4.04
C ASN A 39 -9.12 5.52 4.79
N GLY A 40 -8.25 6.06 5.67
CA GLY A 40 -7.35 5.28 6.50
C GLY A 40 -6.12 4.70 5.78
N ILE A 41 -5.76 5.24 4.62
CA ILE A 41 -4.49 4.93 3.93
C ILE A 41 -3.30 5.53 4.66
N VAL A 42 -3.48 6.73 5.23
CA VAL A 42 -2.50 7.40 6.09
C VAL A 42 -3.15 7.78 7.41
N GLU A 43 -2.33 7.91 8.46
CA GLU A 43 -2.79 8.21 9.81
C GLU A 43 -2.67 9.69 10.18
N PHE A 44 -1.82 10.47 9.49
CA PHE A 44 -1.62 11.89 9.74
C PHE A 44 -1.14 12.63 8.48
N ILE A 45 -1.41 13.94 8.38
CA ILE A 45 -0.93 14.83 7.31
C ILE A 45 -0.09 15.93 7.97
N LEU A 46 1.18 16.02 7.58
CA LEU A 46 2.09 17.09 7.98
C LEU A 46 1.91 18.27 7.02
N THR A 47 1.90 19.49 7.54
CA THR A 47 1.68 20.72 6.74
C THR A 47 2.78 21.76 6.95
N GLY A 48 3.84 21.44 7.69
CA GLY A 48 4.97 22.32 7.92
C GLY A 48 5.81 22.58 6.67
N ILE A 49 6.70 23.56 6.78
CA ILE A 49 7.68 23.90 5.73
C ILE A 49 8.83 22.88 5.72
N ASP A 50 9.23 22.42 6.92
CA ASP A 50 10.29 21.42 7.11
C ASP A 50 9.67 20.06 7.50
N LEU A 51 9.26 19.31 6.49
CA LEU A 51 8.57 18.02 6.65
C LEU A 51 9.46 16.94 7.27
N GLU A 52 10.78 16.98 7.02
CA GLU A 52 11.71 16.01 7.58
C GLU A 52 11.80 16.18 9.10
N LYS A 53 12.01 17.41 9.55
CA LYS A 53 12.01 17.73 10.98
C LYS A 53 10.69 17.34 11.64
N GLU A 54 9.56 17.71 11.05
CA GLU A 54 8.23 17.40 11.60
C GLU A 54 7.98 15.88 11.70
N ALA A 55 8.40 15.12 10.68
CA ALA A 55 8.30 13.66 10.68
C ALA A 55 9.18 13.01 11.77
N LEU A 56 10.40 13.50 11.97
CA LEU A 56 11.30 13.02 13.02
C LEU A 56 10.75 13.32 14.43
N GLU A 57 10.24 14.54 14.66
CA GLU A 57 9.60 14.93 15.93
C GLU A 57 8.33 14.10 16.21
N TRP A 58 7.55 13.78 15.17
CA TRP A 58 6.42 12.87 15.29
C TRP A 58 6.88 11.45 15.67
N ALA A 59 7.91 10.92 15.00
CA ALA A 59 8.43 9.58 15.23
C ALA A 59 9.13 9.41 16.59
N GLU A 60 9.76 10.46 17.13
CA GLU A 60 10.43 10.44 18.44
C GLU A 60 9.49 10.01 19.57
N LYS A 61 8.19 10.32 19.45
CA LYS A 61 7.18 9.88 20.43
C LYS A 61 7.06 8.35 20.48
N LEU A 62 7.29 7.66 19.37
CA LEU A 62 7.28 6.19 19.28
C LEU A 62 8.55 5.56 19.87
N THR A 63 9.67 6.29 19.90
CA THR A 63 10.96 5.80 20.39
C THR A 63 11.11 5.87 21.91
N LYS A 64 10.11 6.41 22.63
CA LYS A 64 10.11 6.48 24.09
C LYS A 64 9.99 5.11 24.77
N ASN A 65 9.54 4.08 24.05
CA ASN A 65 9.52 2.71 24.55
C ASN A 65 10.80 1.97 24.17
N ASP A 66 11.16 0.93 24.95
CA ASP A 66 12.34 0.14 24.65
C ASP A 66 12.18 -0.69 23.35
N ARG A 67 13.33 -1.06 22.76
CA ARG A 67 13.37 -1.78 21.48
C ARG A 67 12.69 -3.15 21.54
N VAL A 68 12.76 -3.84 22.68
CA VAL A 68 12.13 -5.16 22.84
C VAL A 68 10.62 -4.99 22.83
N PHE A 69 10.08 -4.03 23.57
CA PHE A 69 8.64 -3.72 23.57
C PHE A 69 8.12 -3.38 22.17
N ILE A 70 8.77 -2.47 21.45
CA ILE A 70 8.37 -2.10 20.08
C ILE A 70 8.43 -3.32 19.14
N LYS A 71 9.47 -4.15 19.26
CA LYS A 71 9.58 -5.39 18.48
C LYS A 71 8.41 -6.34 18.77
N THR A 72 8.09 -6.57 20.04
CA THR A 72 6.98 -7.44 20.45
C THR A 72 5.64 -6.95 19.90
N LEU A 73 5.37 -5.63 19.94
CA LEU A 73 4.17 -5.06 19.34
C LEU A 73 4.09 -5.32 17.83
N LYS A 74 5.20 -5.08 17.11
CA LYS A 74 5.27 -5.31 15.65
C LYS A 74 5.05 -6.78 15.30
N GLU A 75 5.66 -7.70 16.04
CA GLU A 75 5.49 -9.14 15.84
C GLU A 75 4.06 -9.59 16.11
N GLY A 76 3.42 -9.07 17.16
CA GLY A 76 2.01 -9.33 17.45
C GLY A 76 1.09 -8.83 16.33
N ALA A 77 1.31 -7.60 15.85
CA ALA A 77 0.50 -6.98 14.79
C ALA A 77 0.74 -7.58 13.39
N SER A 78 1.91 -8.18 13.15
CA SER A 78 2.28 -8.75 11.84
C SER A 78 1.75 -10.17 11.63
N ARG A 79 1.07 -10.77 12.61
CA ARG A 79 0.47 -12.10 12.45
C ARG A 79 -0.68 -12.05 11.47
N PHE A 80 -0.60 -12.85 10.41
CA PHE A 80 -1.68 -12.98 9.43
C PHE A 80 -2.67 -14.06 9.87
N SER A 81 -3.96 -13.80 9.66
CA SER A 81 -4.94 -14.88 9.68
C SER A 81 -4.72 -15.82 8.48
N PRO A 82 -5.14 -17.09 8.56
CA PRO A 82 -5.10 -18.01 7.41
C PRO A 82 -5.78 -17.42 6.17
N GLN A 83 -6.91 -16.74 6.34
CA GLN A 83 -7.66 -16.11 5.25
C GLN A 83 -6.88 -14.94 4.62
N ARG A 84 -6.17 -14.16 5.43
CA ARG A 84 -5.31 -13.10 4.92
C ARG A 84 -4.16 -13.67 4.10
N LYS A 85 -3.54 -14.76 4.58
CA LYS A 85 -2.47 -15.44 3.84
C LYS A 85 -2.97 -15.96 2.49
N GLU A 86 -4.13 -16.61 2.47
CA GLU A 86 -4.77 -17.09 1.24
C GLU A 86 -5.04 -15.94 0.26
N ALA A 87 -5.57 -14.81 0.73
CA ALA A 87 -5.81 -13.64 -0.12
C ALA A 87 -4.52 -13.08 -0.73
N LEU A 88 -3.43 -13.02 0.04
CA LEU A 88 -2.11 -12.59 -0.45
C LEU A 88 -1.55 -13.56 -1.50
N GLU A 89 -1.69 -14.88 -1.27
CA GLU A 89 -1.25 -15.92 -2.20
C GLU A 89 -2.07 -15.91 -3.50
N ALA A 90 -3.37 -15.63 -3.40
CA ALA A 90 -4.27 -15.53 -4.54
C ALA A 90 -3.93 -14.37 -5.50
N GLU A 91 -3.11 -13.39 -5.09
CA GLU A 91 -2.62 -12.34 -5.99
C GLU A 91 -1.50 -12.83 -6.93
N ILE A 92 -0.77 -13.89 -6.57
CA ILE A 92 0.46 -14.31 -7.26
C ILE A 92 0.17 -14.73 -8.70
N GLU A 93 -0.75 -15.68 -8.91
CA GLU A 93 -1.03 -16.23 -10.23
C GLU A 93 -1.61 -15.20 -11.21
N PRO A 94 -2.66 -14.41 -10.86
CA PRO A 94 -3.18 -13.38 -11.76
C PRO A 94 -2.14 -12.32 -12.11
N PHE A 95 -1.34 -11.88 -11.13
CA PHE A 95 -0.27 -10.92 -11.37
C PHE A 95 0.79 -11.49 -12.32
N SER A 96 1.27 -12.71 -12.04
CA SER A 96 2.34 -13.35 -12.81
C SER A 96 1.93 -13.59 -14.25
N SER A 97 0.69 -14.06 -14.47
CA SER A 97 0.13 -14.25 -15.81
C SER A 97 0.04 -12.93 -16.59
N LEU A 98 -0.43 -11.85 -15.96
CA LEU A 98 -0.53 -10.53 -16.62
C LEU A 98 0.82 -9.83 -16.81
N TRP A 99 1.82 -10.17 -16.00
CA TRP A 99 3.15 -9.59 -16.08
C TRP A 99 3.91 -10.06 -17.32
N VAL A 100 3.75 -11.32 -17.70
CA VAL A 100 4.42 -11.91 -18.88
C VAL A 100 3.60 -11.79 -20.16
N ASP A 101 2.38 -11.25 -20.08
CA ASP A 101 1.50 -11.05 -21.22
C ASP A 101 2.09 -10.01 -22.20
N GLU A 102 2.03 -10.31 -23.51
CA GLU A 102 2.57 -9.44 -24.56
C GLU A 102 2.00 -8.02 -24.49
N LYS A 103 0.71 -7.86 -24.16
CA LYS A 103 0.09 -6.53 -24.04
C LYS A 103 0.63 -5.74 -22.86
N HIS A 104 1.15 -6.40 -21.83
CA HIS A 104 1.84 -5.70 -20.76
C HIS A 104 3.22 -5.21 -21.23
N LEU A 105 4.00 -6.07 -21.88
CA LEU A 105 5.33 -5.74 -22.38
C LEU A 105 5.30 -4.57 -23.37
N GLU A 106 4.38 -4.60 -24.35
CA GLU A 106 4.17 -3.51 -25.31
C GLU A 106 3.85 -2.17 -24.63
N ARG A 107 3.05 -2.21 -23.55
CA ARG A 107 2.68 -1.00 -22.80
C ARG A 107 3.85 -0.43 -22.02
N VAL A 108 4.68 -1.29 -21.41
CA VAL A 108 5.89 -0.86 -20.72
C VAL A 108 6.85 -0.21 -21.71
N GLU A 109 7.08 -0.83 -22.87
CA GLU A 109 7.93 -0.26 -23.93
C GLU A 109 7.42 1.11 -24.39
N LYS A 110 6.11 1.24 -24.64
CA LYS A 110 5.49 2.52 -25.00
C LYS A 110 5.60 3.58 -23.89
N PHE A 111 5.57 3.17 -22.63
CA PHE A 111 5.74 4.09 -21.50
C PHE A 111 7.19 4.56 -21.39
N MET A 112 8.16 3.65 -21.51
CA MET A 112 9.59 3.95 -21.41
C MET A 112 10.13 4.78 -22.60
N SER A 113 9.50 4.66 -23.77
CA SER A 113 9.86 5.45 -24.96
C SER A 113 9.24 6.84 -24.98
N LYS A 114 8.32 7.16 -24.06
CA LYS A 114 7.84 8.53 -23.87
C LYS A 114 8.90 9.34 -23.13
N LYS A 115 9.39 10.39 -23.79
CA LYS A 115 10.18 11.47 -23.18
C LYS A 115 9.28 12.37 -22.33
#